data_AF-A0AA36HZB9-F1
#
_entry.id   AF-A0AA36HZB9-F1
#
_cell.length_a   1.000
_cell.length_b   1.000
_cell.length_c   1.000
_cell.angle_alpha   90.00
_cell.angle_beta   90.00
_cell.angle_gamma   90.00
#
_symmetry.space_group_name_H-M   'P 1'
#
loop_
_entity.id
_entity.type
_entity.pdbx_description
1 polymer ?
#
loop_
_entity_poly.entity_id
_entity_poly.type
_entity_poly.pdbx_seq_one_letter_code
_entity_poly.pdbx_strand_id
1 'polypeptide(L)'
;MDEGEAKIMAKEVEDAEKEMRAAKARLRRLCETKSNGKLKVPAWLHEAWKSGDKGAMAEEKLISILEKSHTKKDMKQNKIEEGWYSKDDMVKVLKWGSKKVEGAIEVCNADPANLVRASRYGGEPEYWVSTRETGSRTQEEKIVEMRKTTSQDGLKR
;
A
#
# COMPACT_ATOMS: atom_id res chain seq x y z
N MET A 1 16.88 20.17 -35.78
CA MET A 1 16.34 19.67 -34.51
C MET A 1 15.05 20.41 -34.29
N ASP A 2 13.96 19.67 -34.24
CA ASP A 2 12.59 20.18 -34.23
C ASP A 2 12.24 20.67 -32.81
N GLU A 3 11.50 21.78 -32.68
CA GLU A 3 11.16 22.37 -31.37
C GLU A 3 10.34 21.40 -30.48
N GLY A 4 9.68 20.41 -31.11
CA GLY A 4 9.00 19.32 -30.42
C GLY A 4 9.93 18.33 -29.72
N GLU A 5 11.07 17.98 -30.33
CA GLU A 5 12.04 17.03 -29.77
C GLU A 5 12.74 17.62 -28.53
N ALA A 6 13.05 18.91 -28.56
CA ALA A 6 13.67 19.61 -27.43
C ALA A 6 12.74 19.68 -26.21
N LYS A 7 11.43 19.82 -26.41
CA LYS A 7 10.43 19.84 -25.32
C LYS A 7 10.23 18.46 -24.69
N ILE A 8 10.31 17.39 -25.48
CA ILE A 8 10.20 16.01 -24.99
C ILE A 8 11.42 15.68 -24.13
N MET A 9 12.63 15.96 -24.61
CA MET A 9 13.86 15.71 -23.83
C MET A 9 13.90 16.53 -22.54
N ALA A 10 13.47 17.80 -22.57
CA ALA A 10 13.43 18.63 -21.38
C ALA A 10 12.48 18.07 -20.29
N LYS A 11 11.33 17.53 -20.72
CA LYS A 11 10.37 16.91 -19.80
C LYS A 11 10.89 15.60 -19.21
N GLU A 12 11.55 14.77 -20.02
CA GLU A 12 12.16 13.52 -19.55
C GLU A 12 13.27 13.78 -18.52
N VAL A 13 14.10 14.81 -18.74
CA VAL A 13 15.12 15.23 -17.77
C VAL A 13 14.48 15.71 -16.47
N GLU A 14 13.41 16.52 -16.55
CA GLU A 14 12.69 17.02 -15.36
C GLU A 14 12.08 15.88 -14.53
N ASP A 15 11.47 14.89 -15.19
CA ASP A 15 10.86 13.74 -14.52
C ASP A 15 11.93 12.82 -13.91
N ALA A 16 13.07 12.61 -14.59
CA ALA A 16 14.22 11.89 -14.04
C ALA A 16 14.81 12.61 -12.80
N GLU A 17 14.89 13.95 -12.81
CA GLU A 17 15.35 14.72 -11.65
C GLU A 17 14.40 14.61 -10.45
N LYS A 18 13.09 14.65 -10.70
CA LYS A 18 12.06 14.43 -9.64
C LYS A 18 12.19 13.03 -9.05
N GLU A 19 12.37 12.03 -9.88
CA GLU A 19 12.55 10.64 -9.45
C GLU A 19 13.83 10.47 -8.63
N MET A 20 14.95 11.05 -9.08
CA MET A 20 16.21 11.05 -8.34
C MET A 20 16.07 11.75 -6.98
N ARG A 21 15.36 12.88 -6.91
CA ARG A 21 15.08 13.59 -5.65
C ARG A 21 14.22 12.73 -4.72
N ALA A 22 13.21 12.03 -5.24
CA ALA A 22 12.38 11.11 -4.47
C ALA A 22 13.17 9.90 -3.94
N ALA A 23 14.04 9.31 -4.77
CA ALA A 23 14.93 8.22 -4.38
C ALA A 23 15.90 8.64 -3.26
N LYS A 24 16.53 9.82 -3.38
CA LYS A 24 17.37 10.41 -2.32
C LYS A 24 16.61 10.63 -1.01
N ALA A 25 15.37 11.09 -1.06
CA ALA A 25 14.54 11.26 0.13
C ALA A 25 14.20 9.92 0.81
N ARG A 26 13.95 8.86 0.04
CA ARG A 26 13.71 7.51 0.55
C ARG A 26 14.97 6.92 1.19
N LEU A 27 16.14 7.15 0.60
CA LEU A 27 17.43 6.78 1.19
C LEU A 27 17.67 7.45 2.54
N ARG A 28 17.34 8.73 2.67
CA ARG A 28 17.41 9.44 3.96
C ARG A 28 16.49 8.82 5.01
N ARG A 29 15.28 8.37 4.62
CA ARG A 29 14.34 7.71 5.54
C ARG A 29 14.80 6.31 5.97
N LEU A 30 15.55 5.60 5.12
CA LEU A 30 16.13 4.30 5.45
C LEU A 30 17.30 4.42 6.42
N CYS A 31 17.87 5.61 6.60
CA CYS A 31 18.97 5.84 7.50
C CYS A 31 18.46 6.48 8.81
N GLU A 32 18.48 5.73 9.91
CA GLU A 32 18.13 6.27 11.23
C GLU A 32 19.23 7.21 11.74
N THR A 33 18.89 8.35 12.32
CA THR A 33 19.89 9.19 12.97
C THR A 33 20.35 8.54 14.28
N LYS A 34 21.66 8.27 14.42
CA LYS A 34 22.25 7.80 15.67
C LYS A 34 22.35 8.95 16.68
N SER A 35 22.52 8.64 17.96
CA SER A 35 22.75 9.61 19.04
C SER A 35 23.99 10.50 18.82
N ASN A 36 24.92 10.09 17.96
CA ASN A 36 26.10 10.85 17.58
C ASN A 36 25.90 11.75 16.34
N GLY A 37 24.66 11.92 15.88
CA GLY A 37 24.32 12.73 14.69
C GLY A 37 24.67 12.09 13.34
N LYS A 38 25.30 10.91 13.32
CA LYS A 38 25.58 10.18 12.07
C LYS A 38 24.39 9.33 11.67
N LEU A 39 24.20 9.17 10.36
CA LEU A 39 23.19 8.29 9.79
C LEU A 39 23.59 6.82 9.97
N LYS A 40 22.68 5.99 10.48
CA LYS A 40 22.77 4.53 10.52
C LYS A 40 22.38 4.00 9.15
N VAL A 41 23.39 3.88 8.30
CA VAL A 41 23.24 3.29 6.97
C VAL A 41 23.11 1.76 7.12
N PRO A 42 22.14 1.11 6.44
CA PRO A 42 22.07 -0.35 6.41
C PRO A 42 23.41 -0.98 5.97
N ALA A 43 23.79 -2.09 6.60
CA ALA A 43 25.10 -2.71 6.40
C ALA A 43 25.40 -3.02 4.92
N TRP A 44 24.41 -3.52 4.17
CA TRP A 44 24.56 -3.82 2.74
C TRP A 44 24.89 -2.58 1.88
N LEU A 45 24.36 -1.41 2.24
CA LEU A 45 24.57 -0.15 1.52
C LEU A 45 25.94 0.45 1.88
N HIS A 46 26.37 0.28 3.13
CA HIS A 46 27.70 0.65 3.58
C HIS A 46 28.80 -0.16 2.86
N GLU A 47 28.62 -1.48 2.73
CA GLU A 47 29.57 -2.34 2.01
C GLU A 47 29.65 -2.00 0.51
N ALA A 48 28.50 -1.70 -0.12
CA ALA A 48 28.47 -1.27 -1.53
C ALA A 48 29.15 0.09 -1.76
N TRP A 49 29.06 1.03 -0.83
CA TRP A 49 29.81 2.30 -0.91
C TRP A 49 31.31 2.12 -0.68
N LYS A 50 31.68 1.15 0.18
CA LYS A 50 33.07 0.84 0.51
C LYS A 50 33.79 0.09 -0.61
N SER A 51 33.07 -0.73 -1.39
CA SER A 51 33.64 -1.48 -2.52
C SER A 51 34.03 -0.61 -3.72
N GLY A 52 33.76 0.70 -3.70
CA GLY A 52 34.21 1.64 -4.73
C GLY A 52 33.37 1.63 -6.01
N ASP A 53 32.41 0.71 -6.13
CA ASP A 53 31.50 0.58 -7.27
C ASP A 53 30.29 1.51 -7.11
N LYS A 54 30.59 2.81 -7.00
CA LYS A 54 29.69 3.85 -6.45
C LYS A 54 28.49 4.20 -7.34
N GLY A 55 28.48 3.77 -8.60
CA GLY A 55 27.48 4.16 -9.59
C GLY A 55 26.44 3.07 -9.88
N ALA A 56 26.87 1.95 -10.44
CA ALA A 56 25.96 1.02 -11.14
C ALA A 56 25.24 0.02 -10.22
N MET A 57 25.95 -0.64 -9.30
CA MET A 57 25.34 -1.68 -8.45
C MET A 57 24.41 -1.13 -7.36
N ALA A 58 24.72 0.06 -6.84
CA ALA A 58 23.89 0.72 -5.85
C ALA A 58 22.57 1.19 -6.48
N GLU A 59 22.59 1.66 -7.73
CA GLU A 59 21.42 2.18 -8.42
C GLU A 59 20.45 1.07 -8.85
N GLU A 60 20.91 0.03 -9.55
CA GLU A 60 20.04 -1.07 -9.99
C GLU A 60 19.41 -1.85 -8.82
N LYS A 61 20.21 -2.14 -7.79
CA LYS A 61 19.71 -2.87 -6.61
C LYS A 61 18.77 -2.00 -5.77
N LEU A 62 18.98 -0.69 -5.77
CA LEU A 62 18.08 0.29 -5.13
C LEU A 62 16.78 0.43 -5.92
N ILE A 63 16.83 0.52 -7.25
CA ILE A 63 15.66 0.49 -8.12
C ILE A 63 14.86 -0.78 -7.84
N SER A 64 15.50 -1.95 -7.80
CA SER A 64 14.84 -3.21 -7.46
C SER A 64 14.19 -3.22 -6.07
N ILE A 65 14.83 -2.63 -5.05
CA ILE A 65 14.25 -2.51 -3.70
C ILE A 65 13.05 -1.55 -3.71
N LEU A 66 13.16 -0.44 -4.43
CA LEU A 66 12.11 0.56 -4.55
C LEU A 66 10.90 0.02 -5.34
N GLU A 67 11.13 -0.66 -6.46
CA GLU A 67 10.10 -1.38 -7.22
C GLU A 67 9.38 -2.44 -6.37
N LYS A 68 10.14 -3.25 -5.62
CA LYS A 68 9.57 -4.23 -4.68
C LYS A 68 8.79 -3.58 -3.54
N SER A 69 9.11 -2.35 -3.17
CA SER A 69 8.39 -1.60 -2.13
C SER A 69 7.12 -0.91 -2.66
N HIS A 70 7.15 -0.46 -3.92
CA HIS A 70 6.02 0.15 -4.62
C HIS A 70 4.96 -0.89 -4.98
N THR A 71 5.35 -2.00 -5.59
CA THR A 71 4.45 -3.14 -5.87
C THR A 71 3.71 -3.61 -4.61
N LYS A 72 4.39 -3.69 -3.45
CA LYS A 72 3.75 -4.08 -2.18
C LYS A 72 2.73 -3.06 -1.64
N LYS A 73 2.89 -1.77 -1.95
CA LYS A 73 1.93 -0.73 -1.53
C LYS A 73 0.76 -0.64 -2.51
N ASP A 74 1.03 -0.74 -3.80
CA ASP A 74 0.03 -0.60 -4.86
C ASP A 74 -0.84 -1.87 -5.02
N MET A 75 -0.33 -3.05 -4.63
CA MET A 75 -1.11 -4.29 -4.59
C MET A 75 -2.12 -4.39 -3.43
N LYS A 76 -2.14 -3.44 -2.49
CA LYS A 76 -3.24 -3.34 -1.52
C LYS A 76 -4.45 -2.66 -2.18
N GLN A 77 -5.02 -3.32 -3.17
CA GLN A 77 -6.36 -2.99 -3.63
C GLN A 77 -7.32 -3.30 -2.48
N ASN A 78 -7.89 -2.25 -1.89
CA ASN A 78 -8.92 -2.42 -0.90
C ASN A 78 -10.18 -2.79 -1.67
N LYS A 79 -10.68 -4.00 -1.46
CA LYS A 79 -11.97 -4.40 -2.00
C LYS A 79 -13.03 -3.60 -1.24
N ILE A 80 -13.75 -2.76 -1.97
CA ILE A 80 -14.92 -2.05 -1.44
C ILE A 80 -16.11 -2.90 -1.85
N GLU A 81 -16.81 -3.46 -0.86
CA GLU A 81 -18.08 -4.13 -1.08
C GLU A 81 -19.20 -3.23 -0.57
N GLU A 82 -20.19 -2.97 -1.42
CA GLU A 82 -21.35 -2.13 -1.09
C GLU A 82 -22.61 -2.99 -1.09
N GLY A 83 -23.51 -2.70 -0.17
CA GLY A 83 -24.75 -3.44 -0.06
C GLY A 83 -25.75 -2.84 0.91
N TRP A 84 -26.94 -3.42 0.89
CA TRP A 84 -28.01 -3.11 1.82
C TRP A 84 -27.92 -4.03 3.03
N TYR A 85 -27.81 -3.44 4.21
CA TYR A 85 -27.69 -4.17 5.46
C TYR A 85 -28.70 -3.67 6.47
N SER A 86 -29.35 -4.59 7.19
CA SER A 86 -30.09 -4.24 8.39
C SER A 86 -29.12 -3.86 9.52
N LYS A 87 -29.64 -3.23 10.57
CA LYS A 87 -28.85 -2.95 11.79
C LYS A 87 -28.24 -4.23 12.35
N ASP A 88 -29.01 -5.33 12.32
CA ASP A 88 -28.59 -6.65 12.77
C ASP A 88 -27.51 -7.26 11.88
N ASP A 89 -27.61 -7.10 10.56
CA ASP A 89 -26.59 -7.60 9.62
C ASP A 89 -25.26 -6.85 9.77
N MET A 90 -25.29 -5.56 10.06
CA MET A 90 -24.05 -4.81 10.34
C MET A 90 -23.31 -5.37 11.56
N VAL A 91 -24.03 -5.85 12.57
CA VAL A 91 -23.43 -6.46 13.77
C VAL A 91 -23.02 -7.91 13.50
N LYS A 92 -23.89 -8.72 12.87
CA LYS A 92 -23.68 -10.16 12.69
C LYS A 92 -22.76 -10.49 11.53
N VAL A 93 -23.01 -9.89 10.36
CA VAL A 93 -22.29 -10.17 9.11
C VAL A 93 -21.02 -9.32 9.03
N LEU A 94 -21.16 -8.01 9.20
CA LEU A 94 -20.02 -7.08 9.08
C LEU A 94 -19.16 -7.00 10.33
N LYS A 95 -19.65 -7.54 11.47
CA LYS A 95 -18.97 -7.52 12.78
C LYS A 95 -18.61 -6.11 13.24
N TRP A 96 -19.46 -5.13 12.92
CA TRP A 96 -19.25 -3.75 13.37
C TRP A 96 -19.68 -3.59 14.83
N GLY A 97 -18.91 -2.79 15.59
CA GLY A 97 -19.31 -2.39 16.94
C GLY A 97 -20.41 -1.33 16.93
N SER A 98 -21.16 -1.21 18.03
CA SER A 98 -22.37 -0.37 18.12
C SER A 98 -22.15 1.08 17.67
N LYS A 99 -21.05 1.71 18.07
CA LYS A 99 -20.73 3.10 17.67
C LYS A 99 -20.61 3.29 16.16
N LYS A 100 -20.05 2.30 15.46
CA LYS A 100 -19.88 2.36 14.00
C LYS A 100 -21.22 2.18 13.30
N VAL A 101 -22.06 1.28 13.82
CA VAL A 101 -23.42 1.06 13.33
C VAL A 101 -24.27 2.31 13.50
N GLU A 102 -24.24 2.93 14.68
CA GLU A 102 -24.95 4.18 14.98
C GLU A 102 -24.52 5.31 14.03
N GLY A 103 -23.22 5.52 13.86
CA GLY A 103 -22.73 6.55 12.93
C GLY A 103 -23.08 6.27 11.46
N ALA A 104 -23.09 5.00 11.03
CA ALA A 104 -23.51 4.65 9.68
C ALA A 104 -25.01 4.92 9.45
N ILE A 105 -25.85 4.59 10.44
CA ILE A 105 -27.29 4.87 10.39
C ILE A 105 -27.53 6.38 10.37
N GLU A 106 -26.82 7.16 11.18
CA GLU A 106 -26.92 8.62 11.20
C GLU A 106 -26.62 9.22 9.82
N VAL A 107 -25.54 8.77 9.16
CA VAL A 107 -25.18 9.20 7.80
C VAL A 107 -26.26 8.81 6.79
N CYS A 108 -26.80 7.59 6.88
CA CYS A 108 -27.86 7.16 5.95
C CYS A 108 -29.16 7.94 6.17
N ASN A 109 -29.49 8.27 7.42
CA ASN A 109 -30.68 9.08 7.74
C ASN A 109 -30.55 10.55 7.33
N ALA A 110 -29.35 11.04 7.01
CA ALA A 110 -29.17 12.36 6.42
C ALA A 110 -29.63 12.41 4.94
N ASP A 111 -29.67 11.26 4.25
CA ASP A 111 -30.23 11.13 2.90
C ASP A 111 -31.10 9.85 2.79
N PRO A 112 -32.29 9.85 3.40
CA PRO A 112 -33.14 8.68 3.47
C PRO A 112 -33.73 8.28 2.11
N ALA A 113 -33.70 9.17 1.11
CA ALA A 113 -34.21 8.86 -0.23
C ALA A 113 -33.29 7.90 -0.99
N ASN A 114 -31.98 7.99 -0.76
CA ASN A 114 -30.99 7.19 -1.48
C ASN A 114 -30.33 6.11 -0.63
N LEU A 115 -30.22 6.32 0.69
CA LEU A 115 -29.41 5.48 1.57
C LEU A 115 -30.22 4.62 2.55
N VAL A 116 -31.55 4.77 2.57
CA VAL A 116 -32.45 3.99 3.42
C VAL A 116 -33.55 3.39 2.57
N ARG A 117 -33.85 2.10 2.78
CA ARG A 117 -34.99 1.43 2.15
C ARG A 117 -35.74 0.56 3.14
N ALA A 118 -37.01 0.29 2.86
CA ALA A 118 -37.74 -0.75 3.56
C ALA A 118 -37.17 -2.13 3.22
N SER A 119 -36.97 -2.99 4.23
CA SER A 119 -36.57 -4.38 3.99
C SER A 119 -37.61 -5.14 3.18
N ARG A 120 -37.13 -6.05 2.33
CA ARG A 120 -37.98 -6.95 1.54
C ARG A 120 -38.64 -8.06 2.37
N TYR A 121 -38.08 -8.38 3.54
CA TYR A 121 -38.42 -9.62 4.27
C TYR A 121 -39.01 -9.38 5.66
N GLY A 122 -39.03 -8.15 6.14
CA GLY A 122 -39.68 -7.85 7.41
C GLY A 122 -39.34 -6.48 7.95
N GLY A 123 -40.10 -5.47 7.51
CA GLY A 123 -40.43 -4.21 8.20
C GLY A 123 -39.33 -3.26 8.65
N GLU A 124 -38.13 -3.75 8.97
CA GLU A 124 -37.01 -2.95 9.43
C GLU A 124 -36.34 -2.23 8.25
N PRO A 125 -35.83 -1.02 8.47
CA PRO A 125 -35.07 -0.32 7.45
C PRO A 125 -33.72 -0.99 7.21
N GLU A 126 -33.37 -1.10 5.93
CA GLU A 126 -32.03 -1.46 5.48
C GLU A 126 -31.29 -0.20 5.03
N TYR A 127 -29.99 -0.18 5.29
CA TYR A 127 -29.13 0.97 5.05
C TYR A 127 -28.06 0.59 4.03
N TRP A 128 -27.81 1.49 3.08
CA TRP A 128 -26.75 1.30 2.09
C TRP A 128 -25.40 1.64 2.72
N VAL A 129 -24.54 0.64 2.89
CA VAL A 129 -23.21 0.84 3.48
C VAL A 129 -22.12 0.24 2.62
N SER A 130 -21.01 0.97 2.52
CA SER A 130 -19.77 0.49 1.92
C SER A 130 -18.87 -0.11 3.00
N THR A 131 -18.40 -1.33 2.79
CA THR A 131 -17.39 -1.99 3.60
C THR A 131 -16.06 -1.94 2.86
N ARG A 132 -15.01 -1.48 3.55
CA ARG A 132 -13.65 -1.52 3.02
C ARG A 132 -12.92 -2.65 3.71
N GLU A 133 -12.67 -3.74 3.00
CA GLU A 133 -11.67 -4.70 3.47
C GLU A 133 -10.31 -4.03 3.34
N THR A 134 -9.72 -3.69 4.48
CA THR A 134 -8.33 -3.24 4.48
C THR A 134 -7.50 -4.47 4.12
N GLY A 135 -6.91 -4.48 2.91
CA GLY A 135 -6.27 -5.67 2.35
C GLY A 135 -5.39 -6.39 3.37
N SER A 136 -5.89 -7.53 3.87
CA SER A 136 -5.11 -8.51 4.61
C SER A 136 -4.27 -9.26 3.58
N ARG A 137 -2.98 -9.43 3.87
CA ARG A 137 -1.99 -10.23 3.12
C ARG A 137 -2.70 -11.44 2.49
N THR A 138 -2.82 -11.48 1.15
CA THR A 138 -3.55 -12.54 0.44
C THR A 138 -2.95 -13.89 0.83
N GLN A 139 -3.76 -14.94 0.98
CA GLN A 139 -3.28 -16.28 1.34
C GLN A 139 -2.19 -16.79 0.39
N GLU A 140 -2.19 -16.34 -0.87
CA GLU A 140 -1.14 -16.61 -1.85
C GLU A 140 0.24 -16.10 -1.41
N GLU A 141 0.32 -14.94 -0.73
CA GLU A 141 1.59 -14.44 -0.19
C GLU A 141 2.11 -15.33 0.95
N LYS A 142 1.22 -15.92 1.78
CA LYS A 142 1.61 -16.89 2.80
C LYS A 142 2.12 -18.20 2.17
N ILE A 143 1.50 -18.65 1.08
CA ILE A 143 1.92 -19.86 0.36
C ILE A 143 3.27 -19.66 -0.33
N VAL A 144 3.50 -18.49 -0.95
CA VAL A 144 4.79 -18.14 -1.58
C VAL A 144 5.90 -17.96 -0.55
N GLU A 145 5.61 -17.36 0.61
CA GLU A 145 6.57 -17.17 1.70
C GLU A 145 6.96 -18.52 2.33
N MET A 146 6.00 -19.43 2.57
CA MET A 146 6.28 -20.80 3.02
C MET A 146 7.15 -21.58 2.03
N ARG A 147 6.87 -21.49 0.72
CA ARG A 147 7.68 -22.17 -0.30
C ARG A 147 9.13 -21.67 -0.35
N LYS A 148 9.35 -20.37 -0.11
CA LYS A 148 10.71 -19.80 -0.07
C LYS A 148 11.49 -20.25 1.16
N THR A 149 10.84 -20.38 2.32
CA THR A 149 11.50 -20.92 3.53
C THR A 149 11.84 -22.41 3.39
N THR A 150 10.97 -23.21 2.75
CA THR A 150 11.26 -24.64 2.51
C THR A 150 12.40 -24.85 1.52
N SER A 151 12.61 -23.94 0.57
CA SER A 151 13.69 -24.06 -0.42
C SER A 151 15.08 -23.68 0.12
N GLN A 152 15.18 -22.85 1.17
CA GLN A 152 16.47 -22.48 1.76
C GLN A 152 17.04 -23.53 2.73
N ASP A 153 16.21 -24.38 3.34
CA ASP A 153 16.66 -25.47 4.23
C ASP A 153 17.17 -26.70 3.46
N GLY A 154 16.92 -26.79 2.15
CA GLY A 154 17.37 -27.89 1.29
C GLY A 154 18.81 -27.78 0.78
N LEU A 155 19.52 -26.69 1.06
CA LEU A 155 20.86 -26.40 0.53
C LEU A 155 21.96 -26.40 1.60
N LYS A 156 21.77 -27.21 2.65
CA LYS A 156 22.82 -27.59 3.61
C LYS A 156 22.92 -29.12 3.70
N ARG A 157 23.54 -29.73 2.70
CA ARG A 157 24.20 -31.04 2.81
C ARG A 157 25.48 -31.01 2.01
#